data_AF-A0A7S2VFC0-F1
#
_entry.id   AF-A0A7S2VFC0-F1
#
_cell.length_a   1.000
_cell.length_b   1.000
_cell.length_c   1.000
_cell.angle_alpha   90.00
_cell.angle_beta   90.00
_cell.angle_gamma   90.00
#
_symmetry.space_group_name_H-M   'P 1'
#
loop_
_entity.id
_entity.type
_entity.pdbx_description
1 polymer ?
#
loop_
_entity_poly.entity_id
_entity_poly.type
_entity_poly.pdbx_seq_one_letter_code
_entity_poly.pdbx_strand_id
1 'polypeptide(L)'
;LAFAFAVTLAALFDGKTTMWDGIPEVVSIILFFGLMSVVGMLEGMQIAFFAVAKMTEEERNYNSWATWTNELLFGNGGKGLPGFMIGRQLCVVSCFFVIARVTT
;
A
#
# COMPACT_ATOMS: atom_id res chain seq x y z
N LEU A 1 -14.36 5.64 12.17
CA LEU A 1 -13.80 4.60 11.29
C LEU A 1 -14.75 3.40 11.12
N ALA A 2 -15.18 2.76 12.21
CA ALA A 2 -16.06 1.58 12.15
C ALA A 2 -17.37 1.80 11.38
N PHE A 3 -18.03 2.96 11.55
CA PHE A 3 -19.24 3.30 10.80
C PHE A 3 -18.99 3.42 9.28
N ALA A 4 -17.97 4.15 8.85
CA ALA A 4 -17.62 4.30 7.44
C ALA A 4 -17.24 2.95 6.80
N PHE A 5 -16.52 2.11 7.56
CA PHE A 5 -16.15 0.75 7.14
C PHE A 5 -17.38 -0.17 7.00
N ALA A 6 -18.31 -0.12 7.96
CA ALA A 6 -19.55 -0.88 7.89
C ALA A 6 -20.41 -0.45 6.70
N VAL A 7 -20.48 0.85 6.40
CA VAL A 7 -21.21 1.38 5.24
C VAL A 7 -20.55 0.97 3.92
N THR A 8 -19.21 0.94 3.84
CA THR A 8 -18.50 0.47 2.64
C THR A 8 -18.71 -1.02 2.42
N LEU A 9 -18.63 -1.85 3.47
CA LEU A 9 -18.92 -3.28 3.37
C LEU A 9 -20.37 -3.54 2.97
N ALA A 10 -21.32 -2.82 3.58
CA ALA A 10 -22.73 -2.95 3.23
C ALA A 10 -22.98 -2.57 1.76
N ALA A 11 -22.42 -1.46 1.28
CA ALA A 11 -22.55 -1.05 -0.12
C ALA A 11 -21.93 -2.05 -1.11
N LEU A 12 -20.84 -2.70 -0.71
CA LEU A 12 -20.10 -3.69 -1.49
C LEU A 12 -20.85 -5.04 -1.58
N PHE A 13 -21.54 -5.44 -0.52
CA PHE A 13 -22.41 -6.63 -0.50
C PHE A 13 -23.79 -6.38 -1.13
N ASP A 14 -24.27 -5.14 -1.13
CA ASP A 14 -25.57 -4.74 -1.72
C ASP A 14 -25.48 -4.47 -3.23
N GLY A 15 -24.33 -4.79 -3.85
CA GLY A 15 -24.13 -4.70 -5.30
C GLY A 15 -24.13 -3.29 -5.88
N LYS A 16 -24.10 -2.25 -5.04
CA LYS A 16 -24.09 -0.84 -5.46
C LYS A 16 -22.70 -0.38 -5.92
N THR A 17 -21.94 -1.29 -6.52
CA THR A 17 -20.63 -1.00 -7.12
C THR A 17 -20.83 -0.62 -8.58
N THR A 18 -20.40 0.58 -8.98
CA THR A 18 -20.35 1.02 -10.38
C THR A 18 -19.15 0.43 -11.13
N MET A 19 -18.89 -0.86 -10.88
CA MET A 19 -17.85 -1.59 -11.57
C MET A 19 -18.29 -1.89 -13.00
N TRP A 20 -17.31 -2.04 -13.91
CA TRP A 20 -17.58 -2.31 -15.33
C TRP A 20 -18.58 -3.46 -15.50
N ASP A 21 -19.54 -3.27 -16.42
CA ASP A 21 -20.54 -4.27 -16.79
C ASP A 21 -19.84 -5.59 -17.12
N GLY A 22 -19.95 -6.58 -16.22
CA GLY A 22 -19.38 -7.92 -16.40
C GLY A 22 -18.41 -8.40 -15.33
N ILE A 23 -18.05 -7.60 -14.32
CA ILE A 23 -17.21 -8.09 -13.21
C ILE A 23 -18.07 -8.54 -12.01
N PRO A 24 -17.88 -9.76 -11.47
CA PRO A 24 -18.62 -10.23 -10.29
C PRO A 24 -18.31 -9.42 -9.03
N GLU A 25 -19.32 -9.20 -8.18
CA GLU A 25 -19.18 -8.49 -6.87
C GLU A 25 -18.09 -9.08 -5.97
N VAL A 26 -17.91 -10.40 -6.00
CA VAL A 26 -16.86 -11.10 -5.24
C VAL A 26 -15.46 -10.62 -5.65
N VAL A 27 -15.27 -10.31 -6.93
CA VAL A 27 -13.99 -9.77 -7.44
C VAL A 27 -13.78 -8.34 -6.95
N SER A 28 -14.85 -7.53 -6.88
CA SER A 28 -14.82 -6.18 -6.28
C SER A 28 -14.35 -6.21 -4.83
N ILE A 29 -14.85 -7.17 -4.05
CA ILE A 29 -14.49 -7.36 -2.64
C ILE A 29 -13.01 -7.73 -2.51
N ILE A 30 -12.54 -8.70 -3.31
CA ILE A 30 -11.14 -9.13 -3.29
C ILE A 30 -10.21 -7.98 -3.72
N LEU A 31 -10.59 -7.22 -4.74
CA LEU A 31 -9.84 -6.03 -5.19
C LEU A 31 -9.80 -4.96 -4.11
N PHE A 32 -10.93 -4.67 -3.46
CA PHE A 32 -11.00 -3.68 -2.40
C PHE A 32 -10.05 -4.03 -1.24
N PHE A 33 -10.15 -5.25 -0.70
CA PHE A 33 -9.28 -5.67 0.40
C PHE A 33 -7.81 -5.80 -0.02
N GLY A 34 -7.55 -6.31 -1.23
CA GLY A 34 -6.19 -6.43 -1.76
C GLY A 34 -5.51 -5.07 -1.92
N LEU A 35 -6.16 -4.13 -2.60
CA LEU A 35 -5.63 -2.79 -2.82
C LEU A 35 -5.53 -1.99 -1.51
N MET A 36 -6.52 -2.07 -0.62
CA MET A 36 -6.46 -1.43 0.69
C MET A 36 -5.33 -1.98 1.56
N SER A 37 -5.06 -3.29 1.50
CA SER A 37 -3.92 -3.91 2.19
C SER A 37 -2.58 -3.41 1.63
N VAL A 38 -2.46 -3.26 0.31
CA VAL A 38 -1.25 -2.72 -0.33
C VAL A 38 -1.04 -1.26 0.07
N VAL A 39 -2.08 -0.43 0.05
CA VAL A 39 -1.99 0.98 0.49
C VAL A 39 -1.56 1.06 1.95
N GLY A 40 -2.18 0.27 2.84
CA GLY A 40 -1.81 0.25 4.26
C GLY A 40 -0.35 -0.16 4.48
N MET A 41 0.13 -1.16 3.73
CA MET A 41 1.52 -1.58 3.78
C MET A 41 2.47 -0.49 3.29
N LEU A 42 2.16 0.17 2.18
CA LEU A 42 2.99 1.25 1.61
C LEU A 42 3.08 2.44 2.58
N GLU A 43 1.97 2.90 3.15
CA GLU A 43 1.96 3.98 4.14
C GLU A 43 2.73 3.61 5.41
N GLY A 44 2.56 2.39 5.93
CA GLY A 44 3.30 1.92 7.10
C GLY A 44 4.81 1.78 6.85
N MET A 45 5.18 1.36 5.64
CA MET A 45 6.57 1.18 5.21
C MET A 45 7.31 2.52 5.12
N GLN A 46 6.64 3.64 4.81
CA GLN A 46 7.29 4.96 4.86
C GLN A 46 7.81 5.30 6.26
N ILE A 47 7.00 5.04 7.29
CA ILE A 47 7.37 5.33 8.68
C ILE A 47 8.50 4.40 9.12
N ALA A 48 8.40 3.11 8.76
CA ALA A 48 9.41 2.11 9.06
C ALA A 48 10.75 2.47 8.42
N PHE A 49 10.78 2.82 7.13
CA PHE A 49 12.01 3.21 6.45
C PHE A 49 12.59 4.53 6.93
N PHE A 50 11.75 5.48 7.38
CA PHE A 50 12.24 6.70 8.01
C PHE A 50 12.91 6.44 9.37
N ALA A 51 12.38 5.52 10.17
CA ALA A 51 13.03 5.10 11.43
C ALA A 51 14.34 4.36 11.15
N VAL A 52 14.32 3.45 10.18
CA VAL A 52 15.47 2.64 9.79
C VAL A 52 16.59 3.49 9.14
N ALA A 53 16.26 4.60 8.47
CA ALA A 53 17.24 5.56 7.97
C ALA A 53 18.08 6.24 9.07
N LYS A 54 17.61 6.21 10.32
CA LYS A 54 18.30 6.79 11.48
C LYS A 54 19.16 5.78 12.25
N MET A 55 19.09 4.50 11.90
CA MET A 55 19.87 3.44 12.53
C MET A 55 21.24 3.31 11.86
N THR A 56 22.26 2.89 12.61
CA THR A 56 23.59 2.60 12.05
C THR A 56 23.57 1.31 11.22
N GLU A 57 24.49 1.17 10.25
CA GLU A 57 24.56 -0.03 9.40
C GLU A 57 24.83 -1.32 10.19
N GLU A 58 25.52 -1.19 11.33
CA GLU A 58 25.85 -2.29 12.24
C GLU A 58 24.62 -2.82 12.98
N GLU A 59 23.72 -1.94 13.44
CA GLU A 59 22.46 -2.35 14.10
C GLU A 59 21.41 -2.87 13.10
N ARG A 60 21.54 -2.51 11.83
CA ARG A 60 20.56 -2.79 10.78
C ARG A 60 20.69 -4.19 10.17
N ASN A 61 21.88 -4.80 10.27
CA ASN A 61 22.22 -6.10 9.66
C ASN A 61 21.93 -7.30 10.58
N TYR A 62 20.74 -7.34 11.17
CA TYR A 62 20.34 -8.48 12.02
C TYR A 62 19.78 -9.66 11.22
N ASN A 63 19.28 -9.44 9.99
CA ASN A 63 18.61 -10.47 9.18
C ASN A 63 18.84 -10.26 7.68
N SER A 64 18.97 -11.34 6.90
CA SER A 64 19.22 -11.32 5.45
C SER A 64 18.19 -10.49 4.67
N TRP A 65 16.92 -10.49 5.09
CA TRP A 65 15.87 -9.68 4.47
C TRP A 65 16.05 -8.17 4.73
N ALA A 66 16.55 -7.81 5.92
CA ALA A 66 16.85 -6.43 6.27
C ALA A 66 18.08 -5.92 5.50
N THR A 67 19.08 -6.78 5.30
CA THR A 67 20.27 -6.49 4.49
C THR A 67 19.92 -6.22 3.03
N TRP A 68 19.10 -7.06 2.38
CA TRP A 68 18.64 -6.83 1.01
C TRP A 68 17.82 -5.55 0.86
N THR A 69 16.93 -5.28 1.82
CA THR A 69 16.13 -4.05 1.80
C THR A 69 17.02 -2.82 2.00
N ASN A 70 18.06 -2.93 2.83
CA ASN A 70 19.03 -1.87 3.05
C ASN A 70 19.88 -1.60 1.79
N GLU A 71 20.36 -2.65 1.13
CA GLU A 71 21.12 -2.54 -0.12
C GLU A 71 20.29 -1.90 -1.24
N LEU A 72 19.00 -2.26 -1.34
CA LEU A 72 18.06 -1.64 -2.30
C LEU A 72 17.75 -0.15 -1.99
N LEU A 73 17.66 0.22 -0.72
CA LEU A 73 17.28 1.58 -0.32
C LEU A 73 18.47 2.55 -0.21
N PHE A 74 19.62 2.05 0.27
CA PHE A 74 20.80 2.85 0.60
C PHE A 74 22.01 2.55 -0.29
N GLY A 75 21.99 1.46 -1.07
CA GLY A 75 23.01 1.17 -2.07
C GLY A 75 23.10 2.25 -3.16
N ASN A 76 24.25 2.34 -3.83
CA ASN A 76 24.54 3.33 -4.88
C ASN A 76 24.30 4.80 -4.47
N GLY A 77 24.70 5.16 -3.24
CA GLY A 77 24.70 6.55 -2.78
C GLY A 77 23.37 7.07 -2.24
N GLY A 78 22.53 6.20 -1.67
CA GLY A 78 21.34 6.61 -0.91
C GLY A 78 20.16 7.14 -1.72
N LYS A 79 20.18 7.00 -3.06
CA LYS A 79 19.10 7.47 -3.96
C LYS A 79 17.85 6.58 -3.95
N GLY A 80 17.94 5.36 -3.43
CA GLY A 80 16.83 4.41 -3.38
C GLY A 80 15.71 4.86 -2.43
N LEU A 81 16.06 5.47 -1.29
CA LEU A 81 15.09 5.92 -0.30
C LEU A 81 14.21 7.10 -0.81
N PRO A 82 14.76 8.21 -1.37
CA PRO A 82 13.94 9.25 -1.99
C PRO A 82 13.12 8.73 -3.19
N GLY A 83 13.68 7.83 -3.99
CA GLY A 83 12.98 7.19 -5.12
C GLY A 83 11.77 6.37 -4.65
N PHE A 84 11.93 5.60 -3.57
CA PHE A 84 10.83 4.87 -2.94
C PHE A 84 9.75 5.82 -2.42
N MET A 85 10.12 6.93 -1.76
CA MET A 85 9.15 7.90 -1.21
C MET A 85 8.25 8.51 -2.30
N ILE A 86 8.81 8.81 -3.47
CA ILE A 86 8.05 9.34 -4.63
C ILE A 86 7.24 8.23 -5.29
N GLY A 87 7.86 7.07 -5.57
CA GLY A 87 7.21 5.96 -6.27
C GLY A 87 6.02 5.37 -5.50
N ARG A 88 6.13 5.29 -4.17
CA ARG A 88 5.02 4.90 -3.30
C ARG A 88 3.80 5.80 -3.50
N GLN A 89 3.98 7.12 -3.51
CA GLN A 89 2.85 8.05 -3.56
C GLN A 89 2.06 7.87 -4.86
N LEU A 90 2.75 7.64 -5.98
CA LEU A 90 2.13 7.31 -7.26
C LEU A 90 1.32 6.01 -7.20
N CYS A 91 1.85 4.97 -6.54
CA CYS A 91 1.15 3.70 -6.37
C CYS A 91 -0.09 3.84 -5.48
N VAL A 92 0.02 4.56 -4.37
CA VAL A 92 -1.11 4.83 -3.45
C VAL A 92 -2.22 5.59 -4.16
N VAL A 93 -1.89 6.66 -4.89
CA VAL A 93 -2.87 7.45 -5.66
C VAL A 93 -3.55 6.58 -6.74
N SER A 94 -2.77 5.73 -7.41
CA SER A 94 -3.31 4.79 -8.42
C SER A 94 -4.27 3.78 -7.78
N CYS A 95 -3.94 3.22 -6.61
CA CYS A 95 -4.81 2.32 -5.86
C CYS A 95 -6.10 3.03 -5.43
N PHE A 96 -6.02 4.27 -4.93
CA PHE A 96 -7.19 5.06 -4.56
C PHE A 96 -8.09 5.36 -5.76
N PHE A 97 -7.51 5.60 -6.95
CA PHE A 97 -8.30 5.80 -8.16
C PHE A 97 -9.10 4.55 -8.55
N VAL A 98 -8.46 3.38 -8.48
CA VAL A 98 -9.13 2.10 -8.75
C VAL A 98 -10.18 1.80 -7.69
N ILE A 99 -9.88 1.96 -6.40
CA ILE A 99 -10.82 1.77 -5.30
C ILE A 99 -12.02 2.71 -5.45
N ALA A 100 -11.79 3.99 -5.76
CA ALA A 100 -12.86 4.96 -5.95
C ALA A 100 -13.84 4.52 -7.05
N ARG A 101 -13.33 3.98 -8.16
CA ARG A 101 -14.16 3.42 -9.25
C ARG A 101 -14.91 2.14 -8.87
N VAL A 102 -14.41 1.38 -7.89
CA VAL A 102 -15.11 0.20 -7.36
C VAL A 102 -16.27 0.62 -6.45
N THR A 103 -16.12 1.71 -5.72
CA THR A 103 -17.12 2.18 -4.73
C THR A 103 -18.09 3.26 -5.24
N THR A 104 -17.77 4.01 -6.30
CA THR A 104 -18.53 5.16 -6.83
C THR A 104 -18.51 5.22 -8.34
#